data_AF-A0A839QUW0-F1
#
_entry.id   AF-A0A839QUW0-F1
#
_cell.length_a   1.000
_cell.length_b   1.000
_cell.length_c   1.000
_cell.angle_alpha   90.00
_cell.angle_beta   90.00
_cell.angle_gamma   90.00
#
_symmetry.space_group_name_H-M   'P 1'
#
loop_
_entity.id
_entity.type
_entity.pdbx_description
1 polymer ?
#
loop_
_entity_poly.entity_id
_entity_poly.type
_entity_poly.pdbx_seq_one_letter_code
_entity_poly.pdbx_strand_id
1 'polypeptide(L)'
;MSTTPAPLHLEVADLPVVLRFAPAAEPDRGTAAIAAQLAELWEPLVTRSPRDPAPAGITLRVGITGETGDDADGADTIQLPPNFADSSYIVSGRVTTALIEHLIGERLLLHAGAVDLPGVGIVMVTGASGAGKSTATTVLAASGGYITDELTILDPRSLQIDAYPKPLSHVYTIDGARIGKRDFTMAEVGIDRVLTGRVGAPSVFLLVNRDQDADGVTFETMRMVEAVAEISGQSSSIWLIPNPLGTLVRLLQQTGGLLRATYAESADLPAALAEHLRGPDDAPADAPTGASFECDIVDPPAHLRPAEAPDPSVLGSDSAAGTAGAPLRLLPFHQAVWTADGCVVLTGGDAPTAVVLEGLSALLWSLLLEADEDADAPADLTEADLLALLRAEIGDHPDSETILAEVLALLRSHALLV
;
A
#
# COMPACT_ATOMS: atom_id res chain seq x y z
N MET A 1 -28.75 -28.58 23.08
CA MET A 1 -28.16 -27.50 23.91
C MET A 1 -27.24 -26.75 22.98
N SER A 2 -27.45 -25.45 22.79
CA SER A 2 -26.54 -24.66 21.96
C SER A 2 -25.20 -24.50 22.68
N THR A 3 -24.10 -24.72 21.97
CA THR A 3 -22.74 -24.61 22.50
C THR A 3 -22.03 -23.47 21.78
N THR A 4 -21.50 -22.51 22.55
CA THR A 4 -20.70 -21.41 21.99
C THR A 4 -19.27 -21.90 21.77
N PRO A 5 -18.72 -21.80 20.54
CA PRO A 5 -17.33 -22.15 20.30
C PRO A 5 -16.37 -21.27 21.11
N ALA A 6 -15.21 -21.81 21.48
CA ALA A 6 -14.17 -21.02 22.13
C ALA A 6 -13.71 -19.88 21.20
N PRO A 7 -13.42 -18.68 21.72
CA PRO A 7 -12.86 -17.61 20.91
C PRO A 7 -11.49 -17.99 20.32
N LEU A 8 -11.22 -17.54 19.10
CA LEU A 8 -9.89 -17.66 18.50
C LEU A 8 -9.11 -16.38 18.80
N HIS A 9 -7.91 -16.53 19.35
CA HIS A 9 -7.03 -15.42 19.72
C HIS A 9 -5.82 -15.41 18.78
N LEU A 10 -5.64 -14.31 18.07
CA LEU A 10 -4.53 -14.06 17.17
C LEU A 10 -3.70 -12.88 17.68
N GLU A 11 -2.43 -12.80 17.29
CA GLU A 11 -1.55 -11.68 17.60
C GLU A 11 -0.80 -11.24 16.33
N VAL A 12 -1.04 -10.00 15.88
CA VAL A 12 -0.46 -9.44 14.64
C VAL A 12 0.10 -8.06 14.95
N ALA A 13 1.38 -7.81 14.66
CA ALA A 13 2.01 -6.50 14.92
C ALA A 13 1.82 -6.00 16.38
N ASP A 14 1.98 -6.91 17.36
CA ASP A 14 1.73 -6.67 18.79
C ASP A 14 0.25 -6.34 19.14
N LEU A 15 -0.67 -6.45 18.17
CA LEU A 15 -2.11 -6.21 18.32
C LEU A 15 -2.86 -7.53 18.58
N PRO A 16 -3.57 -7.66 19.72
CA PRO A 16 -4.42 -8.82 19.96
C PRO A 16 -5.70 -8.72 19.10
N VAL A 17 -6.00 -9.79 18.36
CA VAL A 17 -7.23 -9.93 17.57
C VAL A 17 -8.03 -11.12 18.11
N VAL A 18 -9.31 -10.92 18.42
CA VAL A 18 -10.18 -11.96 18.98
C VAL A 18 -11.39 -12.17 18.08
N LEU A 19 -11.54 -13.40 17.58
CA LEU A 19 -12.74 -13.83 16.87
C LEU A 19 -13.68 -14.54 17.87
N ARG A 20 -14.86 -13.97 18.08
CA ARG A 20 -15.90 -14.53 18.94
C ARG A 20 -17.01 -15.13 18.09
N PHE A 21 -17.32 -16.39 18.29
CA PHE A 21 -18.31 -17.10 17.48
C PHE A 21 -19.68 -17.06 18.14
N ALA A 22 -20.73 -16.85 17.34
CA ALA A 22 -22.10 -16.98 17.80
C ALA A 22 -22.40 -18.44 18.23
N PRO A 23 -23.38 -18.67 19.13
CA PRO A 23 -23.73 -20.01 19.58
C PRO A 23 -24.15 -20.92 18.43
N ALA A 24 -23.58 -22.14 18.37
CA ALA A 24 -23.95 -23.13 17.37
C ALA A 24 -25.12 -23.99 17.89
N ALA A 25 -26.06 -24.37 17.02
CA ALA A 25 -27.14 -25.31 17.36
C ALA A 25 -26.61 -26.76 17.54
N GLU A 26 -25.58 -27.13 16.78
CA GLU A 26 -24.90 -28.44 16.81
C GLU A 26 -23.37 -28.26 16.86
N PRO A 27 -22.61 -29.12 17.55
CA PRO A 27 -21.16 -28.94 17.78
C PRO A 27 -20.27 -29.17 16.54
N ASP A 28 -20.73 -29.93 15.54
CA ASP A 28 -19.95 -30.26 14.33
C ASP A 28 -20.44 -29.51 13.08
N ARG A 29 -21.31 -28.50 13.25
CA ARG A 29 -21.89 -27.70 12.17
C ARG A 29 -21.92 -26.22 12.53
N GLY A 30 -22.20 -25.38 11.54
CA GLY A 30 -22.34 -23.93 11.73
C GLY A 30 -21.05 -23.28 12.24
N THR A 31 -21.17 -22.38 13.21
CA THR A 31 -20.05 -21.57 13.70
C THR A 31 -18.94 -22.37 14.39
N ALA A 32 -19.24 -23.56 14.94
CA ALA A 32 -18.25 -24.41 15.58
C ALA A 32 -17.25 -25.03 14.59
N ALA A 33 -17.76 -25.48 13.43
CA ALA A 33 -16.93 -26.01 12.35
C ALA A 33 -16.03 -24.91 11.73
N ILE A 34 -16.60 -23.70 11.56
CA ILE A 34 -15.84 -22.53 11.07
C ILE A 34 -14.74 -22.15 12.06
N ALA A 35 -15.02 -22.16 13.36
CA ALA A 35 -14.01 -21.86 14.39
C ALA A 35 -12.83 -22.84 14.33
N ALA A 36 -13.10 -24.14 14.20
CA ALA A 36 -12.06 -25.16 14.08
C ALA A 36 -11.23 -24.98 12.79
N GLN A 37 -11.89 -24.73 11.65
CA GLN A 37 -11.21 -24.47 10.37
C GLN A 37 -10.32 -23.22 10.43
N LEU A 38 -10.81 -22.13 11.01
CA LEU A 38 -10.03 -20.90 11.16
C LEU A 38 -8.84 -21.10 12.09
N ALA A 39 -8.98 -21.88 13.16
CA ALA A 39 -7.86 -22.20 14.05
C ALA A 39 -6.74 -22.97 13.34
N GLU A 40 -7.08 -23.84 12.39
CA GLU A 40 -6.10 -24.54 11.55
C GLU A 40 -5.46 -23.61 10.51
N LEU A 41 -6.27 -22.84 9.78
CA LEU A 41 -5.79 -21.91 8.75
C LEU A 41 -4.84 -20.84 9.33
N TRP A 42 -5.19 -20.30 10.50
CA TRP A 42 -4.48 -19.20 11.16
C TRP A 42 -3.44 -19.66 12.19
N GLU A 43 -3.13 -20.96 12.25
CA GLU A 43 -2.22 -21.55 13.25
C GLU A 43 -0.94 -20.73 13.52
N PRO A 44 -0.24 -20.16 12.50
CA PRO A 44 0.96 -19.37 12.75
C PRO A 44 0.76 -18.14 13.64
N LEU A 45 -0.46 -17.60 13.66
CA LEU A 45 -0.83 -16.38 14.38
C LEU A 45 -1.58 -16.67 15.70
N VAL A 46 -1.91 -17.93 15.99
CA VAL A 46 -2.69 -18.29 17.20
C VAL A 46 -1.83 -18.13 18.45
N THR A 47 -2.27 -17.26 19.37
CA THR A 47 -1.59 -17.09 20.66
C THR A 47 -2.17 -18.01 21.74
N ARG A 48 -1.30 -18.73 22.45
CA ARG A 48 -1.68 -19.62 23.57
C ARG A 48 -1.75 -18.90 24.92
N SER A 49 -1.34 -17.64 24.98
CA SER A 49 -1.34 -16.80 26.17
C SER A 49 -2.16 -15.54 25.90
N PRO A 50 -3.51 -15.66 25.83
CA PRO A 50 -4.36 -14.53 25.49
C PRO A 50 -4.23 -13.43 26.55
N ARG A 51 -3.80 -12.24 26.13
CA ARG A 51 -4.00 -11.01 26.91
C ARG A 51 -5.47 -10.61 26.76
N ASP A 52 -6.09 -10.17 27.86
CA ASP A 52 -7.45 -9.63 27.80
C ASP A 52 -7.44 -8.44 26.82
N PRO A 53 -8.29 -8.42 25.77
CA PRO A 53 -8.33 -7.32 24.82
C PRO A 53 -8.95 -6.10 25.52
N ALA A 54 -8.16 -5.38 26.31
CA ALA A 54 -8.55 -4.09 26.85
C ALA A 54 -7.33 -3.16 26.95
N PRO A 55 -7.38 -1.93 26.40
CA PRO A 55 -8.46 -1.32 25.61
C PRO A 55 -8.19 -1.25 24.08
N ALA A 56 -7.03 -1.68 23.58
CA ALA A 56 -6.57 -1.38 22.21
C ALA A 56 -6.57 -2.59 21.24
N GLY A 57 -7.36 -3.65 21.50
CA GLY A 57 -7.38 -4.86 20.67
C GLY A 57 -8.60 -4.95 19.74
N ILE A 58 -8.48 -5.74 18.67
CA ILE A 58 -9.57 -5.99 17.72
C ILE A 58 -10.47 -7.11 18.25
N THR A 59 -11.79 -6.92 18.27
CA THR A 59 -12.75 -8.00 18.54
C THR A 59 -13.78 -8.08 17.42
N LEU A 60 -13.82 -9.21 16.70
CA LEU A 60 -14.80 -9.46 15.64
C LEU A 60 -15.75 -10.57 16.06
N ARG A 61 -17.05 -10.39 15.84
CA ARG A 61 -18.09 -11.40 16.09
C ARG A 61 -18.41 -12.13 14.79
N VAL A 62 -18.35 -13.45 14.78
CA VAL A 62 -18.63 -14.29 13.61
C VAL A 62 -19.96 -15.00 13.80
N GLY A 63 -20.91 -14.75 12.91
CA GLY A 63 -22.24 -15.34 12.90
C GLY A 63 -22.61 -15.92 11.54
N ILE A 64 -23.71 -16.69 11.49
CA ILE A 64 -24.28 -17.22 10.26
C ILE A 64 -25.64 -16.59 10.05
N THR A 65 -25.86 -16.05 8.84
CA THR A 65 -27.11 -15.39 8.47
C THR A 65 -28.30 -16.35 8.62
N GLY A 66 -29.32 -15.91 9.36
CA GLY A 66 -30.54 -16.71 9.62
C GLY A 66 -30.43 -17.66 10.83
N GLU A 67 -29.24 -17.86 11.40
CA GLU A 67 -29.03 -18.61 12.65
C GLU A 67 -28.79 -17.68 13.85
N THR A 68 -28.21 -16.50 13.60
CA THR A 68 -28.08 -15.43 14.60
C THR A 68 -29.32 -14.53 14.59
N GLY A 69 -29.87 -14.24 15.78
CA GLY A 69 -31.00 -13.30 15.92
C GLY A 69 -30.65 -11.88 15.45
N ASP A 70 -31.69 -11.08 15.16
CA ASP A 70 -31.62 -9.74 14.52
C ASP A 70 -30.74 -8.68 15.23
N ASP A 71 -30.19 -8.96 16.41
CA ASP A 71 -29.31 -8.05 17.18
C ASP A 71 -27.85 -7.99 16.65
N ALA A 72 -27.59 -8.49 15.44
CA ALA A 72 -26.25 -8.74 14.90
C ALA A 72 -25.78 -7.75 13.81
N ASP A 73 -26.39 -6.55 13.78
CA ASP A 73 -26.00 -5.44 12.90
C ASP A 73 -25.06 -4.48 13.64
N GLY A 74 -23.75 -4.71 13.50
CA GLY A 74 -22.71 -3.82 13.99
C GLY A 74 -21.44 -3.97 13.15
N ALA A 75 -20.64 -2.91 13.05
CA ALA A 75 -19.42 -2.89 12.21
C ALA A 75 -18.47 -4.05 12.49
N ASP A 76 -18.40 -4.50 13.75
CA ASP A 76 -17.53 -5.60 14.19
C ASP A 76 -18.13 -7.00 13.98
N THR A 77 -19.29 -7.11 13.31
CA THR A 77 -19.95 -8.39 13.05
C THR A 77 -19.70 -8.86 11.62
N ILE A 78 -19.28 -10.11 11.48
CA ILE A 78 -19.09 -10.82 10.23
C ILE A 78 -20.26 -11.79 10.07
N GLN A 79 -21.16 -11.47 9.15
CA GLN A 79 -22.28 -12.33 8.78
C GLN A 79 -21.85 -13.26 7.65
N LEU A 80 -21.79 -14.55 7.93
CA LEU A 80 -21.43 -15.57 6.95
C LEU A 80 -22.69 -16.17 6.32
N PRO A 81 -22.72 -16.34 4.99
CA PRO A 81 -23.80 -17.05 4.33
C PRO A 81 -23.83 -18.54 4.77
N PRO A 82 -25.02 -19.15 4.90
CA PRO A 82 -25.16 -20.55 5.31
C PRO A 82 -24.53 -21.50 4.28
N ASN A 83 -23.87 -22.57 4.75
CA ASN A 83 -23.22 -23.61 3.94
C ASN A 83 -22.15 -23.12 2.95
N PHE A 84 -21.48 -22.00 3.22
CA PHE A 84 -20.59 -21.36 2.24
C PHE A 84 -19.12 -21.79 2.37
N ALA A 85 -18.56 -22.31 1.26
CA ALA A 85 -17.17 -22.76 1.17
C ALA A 85 -16.13 -21.63 1.31
N ASP A 86 -16.51 -20.38 1.04
CA ASP A 86 -15.60 -19.21 1.07
C ASP A 86 -15.69 -18.42 2.39
N SER A 87 -16.27 -19.02 3.44
CA SER A 87 -16.45 -18.38 4.74
C SER A 87 -15.13 -17.91 5.36
N SER A 88 -14.04 -18.67 5.16
CA SER A 88 -12.70 -18.28 5.63
C SER A 88 -12.19 -17.02 4.95
N TYR A 89 -12.35 -16.93 3.62
CA TYR A 89 -11.94 -15.76 2.84
C TYR A 89 -12.62 -14.47 3.30
N ILE A 90 -13.92 -14.52 3.61
CA ILE A 90 -14.67 -13.38 4.15
C ILE A 90 -14.09 -12.94 5.50
N VAL A 91 -13.81 -13.90 6.40
CA VAL A 91 -13.21 -13.60 7.70
C VAL A 91 -11.83 -12.99 7.55
N SER A 92 -10.98 -13.57 6.68
CA SER A 92 -9.64 -13.07 6.40
C SER A 92 -9.63 -11.65 5.84
N GLY A 93 -10.57 -11.33 4.94
CA GLY A 93 -10.77 -9.96 4.47
C GLY A 93 -11.13 -8.99 5.60
N ARG A 94 -12.09 -9.37 6.46
CA ARG A 94 -12.52 -8.51 7.58
C ARG A 94 -11.46 -8.33 8.66
N VAL A 95 -10.66 -9.35 8.95
CA VAL A 95 -9.49 -9.25 9.84
C VAL A 95 -8.47 -8.27 9.24
N THR A 96 -8.18 -8.38 7.95
CA THR A 96 -7.25 -7.48 7.25
C THR A 96 -7.75 -6.03 7.26
N THR A 97 -9.03 -5.79 6.99
CA THR A 97 -9.64 -4.45 7.07
C THR A 97 -9.53 -3.88 8.49
N ALA A 98 -9.90 -4.66 9.51
CA ALA A 98 -9.82 -4.19 10.89
C ALA A 98 -8.38 -3.87 11.33
N LEU A 99 -7.40 -4.65 10.87
CA LEU A 99 -5.97 -4.37 11.08
C LEU A 99 -5.56 -3.04 10.42
N ILE A 100 -5.99 -2.80 9.18
CA ILE A 100 -5.71 -1.54 8.48
C ILE A 100 -6.27 -0.36 9.28
N GLU A 101 -7.55 -0.43 9.69
CA GLU A 101 -8.20 0.62 10.46
C GLU A 101 -7.49 0.93 11.79
N HIS A 102 -6.93 -0.09 12.46
CA HIS A 102 -6.20 0.09 13.73
C HIS A 102 -4.77 0.57 13.56
N LEU A 103 -4.11 0.26 12.43
CA LEU A 103 -2.69 0.56 12.21
C LEU A 103 -2.46 1.81 11.35
N ILE A 104 -3.52 2.34 10.73
CA ILE A 104 -3.47 3.60 9.98
C ILE A 104 -2.88 4.72 10.85
N GLY A 105 -1.97 5.50 10.29
CA GLY A 105 -1.26 6.59 10.97
C GLY A 105 -0.10 6.13 11.87
N GLU A 106 -0.04 4.85 12.26
CA GLU A 106 1.05 4.31 13.10
C GLU A 106 2.05 3.44 12.33
N ARG A 107 1.58 2.77 11.27
CA ARG A 107 2.38 1.90 10.41
C ARG A 107 2.29 2.35 8.96
N LEU A 108 3.36 2.10 8.19
CA LEU A 108 3.30 2.15 6.75
C LEU A 108 2.66 0.85 6.26
N LEU A 109 1.44 0.95 5.74
CA LEU A 109 0.66 -0.16 5.24
C LEU A 109 0.73 -0.15 3.71
N LEU A 110 1.30 -1.21 3.14
CA LEU A 110 1.45 -1.36 1.69
C LEU A 110 0.71 -2.59 1.20
N HIS A 111 -0.03 -2.43 0.10
CA HIS A 111 -0.63 -3.52 -0.66
C HIS A 111 0.46 -4.28 -1.43
N ALA A 112 1.21 -5.07 -0.67
CA ALA A 112 2.35 -5.83 -1.12
C ALA A 112 2.41 -7.15 -0.35
N GLY A 113 2.84 -8.21 -1.02
CA GLY A 113 3.32 -9.42 -0.37
C GLY A 113 4.76 -9.23 0.12
N ALA A 114 5.18 -10.08 1.04
CA ALA A 114 6.56 -10.14 1.51
C ALA A 114 6.97 -11.59 1.77
N VAL A 115 8.23 -11.90 1.46
CA VAL A 115 8.85 -13.21 1.67
C VAL A 115 10.30 -13.04 2.10
N ASP A 116 10.85 -14.00 2.82
CA ASP A 116 12.28 -14.12 3.08
C ASP A 116 12.89 -15.14 2.11
N LEU A 117 13.66 -14.67 1.12
CA LEU A 117 14.21 -15.49 0.07
C LEU A 117 15.69 -15.83 0.36
N PRO A 118 16.07 -17.12 0.40
CA PRO A 118 17.44 -17.52 0.73
C PRO A 118 18.49 -16.89 -0.21
N GLY A 119 19.54 -16.32 0.37
CA GLY A 119 20.62 -15.66 -0.37
C GLY A 119 20.28 -14.26 -0.90
N VAL A 120 19.03 -13.80 -0.75
CA VAL A 120 18.57 -12.46 -1.15
C VAL A 120 18.15 -11.63 0.06
N GLY A 121 17.46 -12.24 1.03
CA GLY A 121 16.85 -11.54 2.16
C GLY A 121 15.37 -11.28 1.92
N ILE A 122 14.83 -10.24 2.55
CA ILE A 122 13.39 -9.96 2.48
C ILE A 122 13.04 -9.29 1.15
N VAL A 123 12.13 -9.90 0.41
CA VAL A 123 11.62 -9.42 -0.89
C VAL A 123 10.18 -8.99 -0.70
N MET A 124 9.88 -7.73 -0.98
CA MET A 124 8.52 -7.22 -1.09
C MET A 124 8.04 -7.29 -2.54
N VAL A 125 6.76 -7.57 -2.73
CA VAL A 125 6.15 -7.80 -4.04
C VAL A 125 4.87 -6.98 -4.16
N THR A 126 4.85 -6.00 -5.05
CA THR A 126 3.65 -5.22 -5.41
C THR A 126 3.38 -5.30 -6.91
N GLY A 127 2.29 -4.71 -7.38
CA GLY A 127 1.77 -4.86 -8.74
C GLY A 127 0.29 -4.55 -8.83
N ALA A 128 -0.20 -4.27 -10.03
CA ALA A 128 -1.61 -4.02 -10.28
C ALA A 128 -2.49 -5.18 -9.77
N SER A 129 -3.76 -4.89 -9.48
CA SER A 129 -4.72 -5.94 -9.16
C SER A 129 -4.81 -6.93 -10.33
N GLY A 130 -4.69 -8.22 -10.04
CA GLY A 130 -4.66 -9.27 -11.07
C GLY A 130 -3.31 -9.49 -11.75
N ALA A 131 -2.26 -8.71 -11.47
CA ALA A 131 -0.91 -8.93 -12.01
C ALA A 131 -0.21 -10.21 -11.51
N GLY A 132 -0.88 -10.99 -10.65
CA GLY A 132 -0.35 -12.24 -10.12
C GLY A 132 0.47 -12.08 -8.83
N LYS A 133 0.34 -10.98 -8.08
CA LYS A 133 1.04 -10.74 -6.79
C LYS A 133 1.02 -11.96 -5.86
N SER A 134 -0.17 -12.42 -5.43
CA SER A 134 -0.28 -13.57 -4.52
C SER A 134 0.34 -14.84 -5.10
N THR A 135 0.28 -15.03 -6.43
CA THR A 135 0.93 -16.16 -7.10
C THR A 135 2.45 -16.04 -7.06
N ALA A 136 3.01 -14.87 -7.40
CA ALA A 136 4.45 -14.60 -7.34
C ALA A 136 4.97 -14.72 -5.90
N THR A 137 4.28 -14.14 -4.92
CA THR A 137 4.60 -14.28 -3.50
C THR A 137 4.61 -15.75 -3.08
N THR A 138 3.59 -16.53 -3.45
CA THR A 138 3.52 -17.97 -3.14
C THR A 138 4.72 -18.72 -3.72
N VAL A 139 5.06 -18.47 -4.99
CA VAL A 139 6.20 -19.11 -5.65
C VAL A 139 7.52 -18.76 -4.98
N LEU A 140 7.76 -17.48 -4.68
CA LEU A 140 8.98 -17.06 -4.00
C LEU A 140 9.06 -17.66 -2.57
N ALA A 141 7.93 -17.69 -1.85
CA ALA A 141 7.82 -18.24 -0.51
C ALA A 141 8.07 -19.75 -0.45
N ALA A 142 7.71 -20.52 -1.48
CA ALA A 142 7.90 -21.97 -1.53
C ALA A 142 9.37 -22.39 -1.36
N SER A 143 10.31 -21.54 -1.80
CA SER A 143 11.75 -21.74 -1.62
C SER A 143 12.34 -21.03 -0.39
N GLY A 144 11.53 -20.26 0.33
CA GLY A 144 11.96 -19.34 1.38
C GLY A 144 11.05 -19.36 2.60
N GLY A 145 10.80 -18.18 3.18
CA GLY A 145 9.86 -17.98 4.28
C GLY A 145 8.71 -17.07 3.86
N TYR A 146 7.48 -17.49 4.11
CA TYR A 146 6.29 -16.66 3.89
C TYR A 146 6.11 -15.64 5.03
N ILE A 147 5.86 -14.37 4.67
CA ILE A 147 5.55 -13.30 5.63
C ILE A 147 4.10 -12.83 5.44
N THR A 148 3.70 -12.48 4.21
CA THR A 148 2.33 -12.07 3.86
C THR A 148 2.15 -12.03 2.34
N ASP A 149 0.92 -12.10 1.82
CA ASP A 149 0.62 -11.98 0.38
C ASP A 149 -0.09 -10.69 -0.03
N GLU A 150 -0.67 -9.96 0.92
CA GLU A 150 -1.61 -8.88 0.62
C GLU A 150 -1.29 -7.56 1.34
N LEU A 151 -0.84 -7.62 2.58
CA LEU A 151 -0.65 -6.46 3.44
C LEU A 151 0.72 -6.55 4.13
N THR A 152 1.68 -5.77 3.63
CA THR A 152 2.96 -5.58 4.32
C THR A 152 2.83 -4.43 5.32
N ILE A 153 3.13 -4.71 6.59
CA ILE A 153 3.04 -3.77 7.70
C ILE A 153 4.48 -3.38 8.08
N LEU A 154 4.89 -2.14 7.79
CA LEU A 154 6.22 -1.66 8.13
C LEU A 154 6.17 -0.65 9.28
N ASP A 155 7.14 -0.76 10.19
CA ASP A 155 7.47 0.34 11.08
C ASP A 155 8.11 1.48 10.27
N PRO A 156 7.53 2.70 10.24
CA PRO A 156 7.98 3.76 9.35
C PRO A 156 9.37 4.28 9.70
N ARG A 157 9.90 4.02 10.90
CA ARG A 157 11.22 4.51 11.35
C ARG A 157 12.34 3.54 11.03
N SER A 158 12.13 2.26 11.28
CA SER A 158 13.11 1.18 11.15
C SER A 158 12.96 0.38 9.85
N LEU A 159 11.83 0.52 9.16
CA LEU A 159 11.43 -0.27 7.99
C LEU A 159 11.34 -1.78 8.25
N GLN A 160 11.40 -2.22 9.51
CA GLN A 160 11.14 -3.60 9.89
C GLN A 160 9.70 -3.98 9.60
N ILE A 161 9.49 -5.20 9.14
CA ILE A 161 8.15 -5.71 8.83
C ILE A 161 7.59 -6.44 10.05
N ASP A 162 6.37 -6.10 10.45
CA ASP A 162 5.58 -6.93 11.36
C ASP A 162 4.89 -8.02 10.51
N ALA A 163 5.27 -9.28 10.68
CA ALA A 163 4.78 -10.37 9.86
C ALA A 163 3.27 -10.60 10.06
N TYR A 164 2.56 -10.72 8.94
CA TYR A 164 1.13 -11.01 8.91
C TYR A 164 0.84 -12.19 7.95
N PRO A 165 1.22 -13.42 8.36
CA PRO A 165 1.05 -14.61 7.54
C PRO A 165 -0.40 -15.10 7.59
N LYS A 166 -1.32 -14.28 7.07
CA LYS A 166 -2.70 -14.73 6.88
C LYS A 166 -2.75 -15.90 5.89
N PRO A 167 -3.79 -16.75 5.98
CA PRO A 167 -4.02 -17.83 5.01
C PRO A 167 -4.05 -17.32 3.57
N LEU A 168 -3.59 -18.16 2.64
CA LEU A 168 -3.52 -17.80 1.23
C LEU A 168 -4.88 -17.99 0.55
N SER A 169 -5.41 -16.92 -0.01
CA SER A 169 -6.72 -16.92 -0.66
C SER A 169 -6.60 -17.20 -2.16
N HIS A 170 -6.78 -18.45 -2.57
CA HIS A 170 -6.69 -18.85 -3.98
C HIS A 170 -8.05 -19.09 -4.60
N VAL A 171 -8.13 -18.78 -5.90
CA VAL A 171 -9.27 -19.18 -6.72
C VAL A 171 -9.25 -20.70 -6.86
N TYR A 172 -10.37 -21.36 -6.61
CA TYR A 172 -10.50 -22.79 -6.88
C TYR A 172 -11.56 -23.05 -7.96
N THR A 173 -11.36 -24.16 -8.67
CA THR A 173 -12.15 -24.56 -9.82
C THR A 173 -12.72 -25.96 -9.64
N ILE A 174 -13.93 -26.19 -10.11
CA ILE A 174 -14.53 -27.52 -10.25
C ILE A 174 -14.86 -27.71 -11.73
N ASP A 175 -14.42 -28.83 -12.32
CA ASP A 175 -14.61 -29.14 -13.75
C ASP A 175 -14.16 -28.01 -14.69
N GLY A 176 -13.09 -27.30 -14.33
CA GLY A 176 -12.54 -26.18 -15.09
C GLY A 176 -13.31 -24.86 -14.96
N ALA A 177 -14.45 -24.84 -14.27
CA ALA A 177 -15.19 -23.62 -13.97
C ALA A 177 -14.69 -22.98 -12.67
N ARG A 178 -14.46 -21.66 -12.70
CA ARG A 178 -14.15 -20.87 -11.49
C ARG A 178 -15.36 -20.88 -10.56
N ILE A 179 -15.17 -21.39 -9.34
CA ILE A 179 -16.25 -21.52 -8.35
C ILE A 179 -16.21 -20.39 -7.34
N GLY A 180 -15.04 -20.08 -6.82
CA GLY A 180 -14.90 -19.11 -5.73
C GLY A 180 -13.45 -18.87 -5.33
N LYS A 181 -13.27 -18.19 -4.20
CA LYS A 181 -11.97 -18.04 -3.54
C LYS A 181 -12.08 -18.60 -2.13
N ARG A 182 -11.22 -19.55 -1.79
CA ARG A 182 -11.10 -20.05 -0.42
C ARG A 182 -9.69 -19.88 0.09
N ASP A 183 -9.57 -19.90 1.40
CA ASP A 183 -8.28 -19.89 2.06
C ASP A 183 -7.70 -21.30 2.13
N PHE A 184 -6.39 -21.37 2.00
CA PHE A 184 -5.56 -22.56 2.11
C PHE A 184 -4.52 -22.35 3.22
N THR A 185 -4.22 -23.44 3.93
CA THR A 185 -3.07 -23.49 4.83
C THR A 185 -1.77 -23.36 4.03
N MET A 186 -0.69 -22.95 4.69
CA MET A 186 0.63 -22.85 4.06
C MET A 186 1.12 -24.23 3.58
N ALA A 187 0.85 -25.28 4.33
CA ALA A 187 1.18 -26.65 3.94
C ALA A 187 0.44 -27.12 2.67
N GLU A 188 -0.84 -26.76 2.51
CA GLU A 188 -1.61 -27.10 1.30
C GLU A 188 -1.04 -26.49 0.01
N VAL A 189 -0.34 -25.36 0.12
CA VAL A 189 0.29 -24.69 -1.02
C VAL A 189 1.79 -24.96 -1.14
N GLY A 190 2.34 -25.86 -0.31
CA GLY A 190 3.74 -26.25 -0.35
C GLY A 190 4.71 -25.21 0.24
N ILE A 191 4.26 -24.40 1.19
CA ILE A 191 5.09 -23.47 1.95
C ILE A 191 5.42 -24.10 3.31
N ASP A 192 6.69 -24.43 3.53
CA ASP A 192 7.16 -25.12 4.73
C ASP A 192 7.59 -24.17 5.87
N ARG A 193 7.96 -22.93 5.54
CA ARG A 193 8.45 -21.94 6.51
C ARG A 193 7.58 -20.70 6.51
N VAL A 194 7.05 -20.39 7.67
CA VAL A 194 6.21 -19.21 7.94
C VAL A 194 6.89 -18.35 8.99
N LEU A 195 6.98 -17.05 8.73
CA LEU A 195 7.57 -16.07 9.63
C LEU A 195 6.47 -15.37 10.43
N THR A 196 6.73 -15.14 11.71
CA THR A 196 5.82 -14.49 12.65
C THR A 196 6.58 -13.45 13.49
N GLY A 197 5.85 -12.50 14.07
CA GLY A 197 6.46 -11.40 14.83
C GLY A 197 7.21 -10.42 13.93
N ARG A 198 8.17 -9.68 14.50
CA ARG A 198 8.95 -8.68 13.77
C ARG A 198 10.11 -9.32 13.02
N VAL A 199 10.23 -9.01 11.73
CA VAL A 199 11.32 -9.44 10.86
C VAL A 199 12.15 -8.24 10.38
N GLY A 200 13.24 -8.50 9.64
CA GLY A 200 14.14 -7.46 9.16
C GLY A 200 13.50 -6.46 8.19
N ALA A 201 14.28 -5.43 7.82
CA ALA A 201 13.91 -4.53 6.74
C ALA A 201 14.02 -5.21 5.37
N PRO A 202 13.22 -4.80 4.37
CA PRO A 202 13.30 -5.36 3.02
C PRO A 202 14.67 -5.10 2.39
N SER A 203 15.11 -6.07 1.60
CA SER A 203 16.34 -6.01 0.80
C SER A 203 16.03 -5.71 -0.66
N VAL A 204 14.84 -6.09 -1.14
CA VAL A 204 14.39 -5.89 -2.53
C VAL A 204 12.91 -5.52 -2.54
N PHE A 205 12.51 -4.60 -3.42
CA PHE A 205 11.10 -4.30 -3.69
C PHE A 205 10.81 -4.54 -5.17
N LEU A 206 9.97 -5.52 -5.47
CA LEU A 206 9.57 -5.91 -6.81
C LEU A 206 8.21 -5.32 -7.19
N LEU A 207 8.12 -4.78 -8.39
CA LEU A 207 6.87 -4.56 -9.10
C LEU A 207 6.68 -5.70 -10.11
N VAL A 208 5.73 -6.60 -9.86
CA VAL A 208 5.44 -7.70 -10.79
C VAL A 208 4.57 -7.23 -11.96
N ASN A 209 5.00 -7.58 -13.17
CA ASN A 209 4.31 -7.28 -14.42
C ASN A 209 4.22 -8.56 -15.26
N ARG A 210 3.06 -9.24 -15.22
CA ARG A 210 2.87 -10.46 -16.01
C ARG A 210 2.55 -10.12 -17.46
N ASP A 211 3.39 -10.57 -18.38
CA ASP A 211 3.22 -10.43 -19.83
C ASP A 211 3.36 -11.81 -20.49
N GLN A 212 2.30 -12.29 -21.13
CA GLN A 212 2.26 -13.62 -21.75
C GLN A 212 3.18 -13.74 -22.97
N ASP A 213 3.55 -12.62 -23.57
CA ASP A 213 4.42 -12.57 -24.75
C ASP A 213 5.90 -12.34 -24.37
N ALA A 214 6.21 -12.24 -23.07
CA ALA A 214 7.58 -12.05 -22.59
C ALA A 214 8.46 -13.28 -22.86
N ASP A 215 9.63 -13.04 -23.47
CA ASP A 215 10.68 -14.05 -23.64
C ASP A 215 11.62 -14.04 -22.42
N GLY A 216 11.24 -14.81 -21.39
CA GLY A 216 11.97 -14.90 -20.13
C GLY A 216 11.60 -13.80 -19.11
N VAL A 217 12.47 -13.65 -18.10
CA VAL A 217 12.29 -12.66 -17.02
C VAL A 217 13.27 -11.51 -17.23
N THR A 218 12.75 -10.28 -17.27
CA THR A 218 13.56 -9.07 -17.34
C THR A 218 13.33 -8.19 -16.13
N PHE A 219 14.40 -7.51 -15.69
CA PHE A 219 14.35 -6.60 -14.56
C PHE A 219 14.76 -5.19 -14.98
N GLU A 220 14.00 -4.19 -14.55
CA GLU A 220 14.27 -2.77 -14.79
C GLU A 220 14.02 -1.96 -13.52
N THR A 221 15.01 -1.19 -13.07
CA THR A 221 14.82 -0.27 -11.94
C THR A 221 14.00 0.92 -12.41
N MET A 222 12.85 1.16 -11.79
CA MET A 222 12.00 2.31 -12.12
C MET A 222 12.65 3.63 -11.73
N ARG A 223 12.32 4.70 -12.46
CA ARG A 223 12.71 6.06 -12.07
C ARG A 223 12.16 6.39 -10.70
N MET A 224 12.90 7.16 -9.90
CA MET A 224 12.50 7.47 -8.52
C MET A 224 11.13 8.16 -8.46
N VAL A 225 10.88 9.13 -9.35
CA VAL A 225 9.60 9.86 -9.42
C VAL A 225 8.41 8.91 -9.68
N GLU A 226 8.59 7.92 -10.55
CA GLU A 226 7.56 6.93 -10.87
C GLU A 226 7.40 5.92 -9.72
N ALA A 227 8.50 5.50 -9.11
CA ALA A 227 8.49 4.53 -8.02
C ALA A 227 7.78 5.09 -6.77
N VAL A 228 8.05 6.34 -6.40
CA VAL A 228 7.38 7.01 -5.27
C VAL A 228 5.87 7.13 -5.55
N ALA A 229 5.49 7.54 -6.76
CA ALA A 229 4.07 7.64 -7.14
C ALA A 229 3.37 6.27 -7.16
N GLU A 230 4.00 5.25 -7.75
CA GLU A 230 3.48 3.89 -7.79
C GLU A 230 3.25 3.34 -6.37
N ILE A 231 4.25 3.42 -5.49
CA ILE A 231 4.14 2.88 -4.14
C ILE A 231 3.14 3.66 -3.30
N SER A 232 3.06 4.98 -3.49
CA SER A 232 2.02 5.80 -2.84
C SER A 232 0.62 5.31 -3.20
N GLY A 233 0.39 4.94 -4.47
CA GLY A 233 -0.87 4.35 -4.93
C GLY A 233 -1.16 2.95 -4.35
N GLN A 234 -0.14 2.26 -3.85
CA GLN A 234 -0.27 0.97 -3.16
C GLN A 234 -0.36 1.14 -1.63
N SER A 235 -0.42 2.36 -1.09
CA SER A 235 -0.51 2.60 0.35
C SER A 235 -1.91 3.01 0.80
N SER A 236 -2.32 2.50 1.96
CA SER A 236 -3.59 2.90 2.62
C SER A 236 -3.40 3.80 3.84
N SER A 237 -2.16 4.14 4.20
CA SER A 237 -1.86 4.91 5.42
C SER A 237 -0.83 6.01 5.25
N ILE A 238 -0.21 6.13 4.06
CA ILE A 238 0.97 6.98 3.87
C ILE A 238 0.75 8.43 4.28
N TRP A 239 -0.38 9.06 3.94
CA TRP A 239 -0.64 10.47 4.27
C TRP A 239 -0.87 10.74 5.77
N LEU A 240 -1.04 9.70 6.58
CA LEU A 240 -1.29 9.79 8.02
C LEU A 240 -0.04 9.50 8.87
N ILE A 241 1.04 8.99 8.25
CA ILE A 241 2.30 8.77 8.97
C ILE A 241 3.21 10.01 8.93
N PRO A 242 4.08 10.19 9.94
CA PRO A 242 5.09 11.26 9.89
C PRO A 242 6.04 11.08 8.70
N ASN A 243 6.37 12.18 8.01
CA ASN A 243 7.28 12.21 6.87
C ASN A 243 6.87 11.19 5.77
N PRO A 244 5.69 11.38 5.15
CA PRO A 244 5.01 10.36 4.33
C PRO A 244 5.85 9.90 3.12
N LEU A 245 6.15 10.80 2.19
CA LEU A 245 6.94 10.49 0.99
C LEU A 245 8.41 10.27 1.34
N GLY A 246 8.95 11.00 2.33
CA GLY A 246 10.31 10.77 2.82
C GLY A 246 10.52 9.36 3.37
N THR A 247 9.49 8.74 3.95
CA THR A 247 9.54 7.33 4.37
C THR A 247 9.62 6.38 3.16
N LEU A 248 8.89 6.66 2.07
CA LEU A 248 9.01 5.88 0.82
C LEU A 248 10.38 6.04 0.16
N VAL A 249 10.93 7.25 0.15
CA VAL A 249 12.29 7.49 -0.37
C VAL A 249 13.31 6.66 0.40
N ARG A 250 13.23 6.61 1.73
CA ARG A 250 14.10 5.74 2.55
C ARG A 250 13.90 4.26 2.23
N LEU A 251 12.65 3.83 2.06
CA LEU A 251 12.35 2.45 1.68
C LEU A 251 12.99 2.10 0.33
N LEU A 252 12.88 2.99 -0.66
CA LEU A 252 13.47 2.80 -1.98
C LEU A 252 14.99 2.82 -1.94
N GLN A 253 15.60 3.73 -1.17
CA GLN A 253 17.05 3.72 -0.95
C GLN A 253 17.50 2.42 -0.28
N GLN A 254 16.73 1.91 0.68
CA GLN A 254 16.99 0.65 1.39
C GLN A 254 16.91 -0.56 0.46
N THR A 255 16.00 -0.56 -0.52
CA THR A 255 15.81 -1.69 -1.46
C THR A 255 16.54 -1.52 -2.79
N GLY A 256 17.30 -0.43 -2.98
CA GLY A 256 17.97 -0.11 -4.24
C GLY A 256 17.04 0.36 -5.36
N GLY A 257 15.82 0.79 -5.02
CA GLY A 257 14.76 1.21 -5.93
C GLY A 257 13.57 0.24 -5.96
N LEU A 258 12.63 0.50 -6.87
CA LEU A 258 11.53 -0.40 -7.21
C LEU A 258 11.90 -1.12 -8.51
N LEU A 259 12.11 -2.44 -8.42
CA LEU A 259 12.55 -3.25 -9.54
C LEU A 259 11.33 -3.86 -10.24
N ARG A 260 11.05 -3.41 -11.46
CA ARG A 260 10.00 -3.98 -12.31
C ARG A 260 10.48 -5.32 -12.87
N ALA A 261 9.75 -6.38 -12.54
CA ALA A 261 9.98 -7.72 -13.08
C ALA A 261 8.89 -8.05 -14.11
N THR A 262 9.28 -8.14 -15.39
CA THR A 262 8.37 -8.58 -16.47
C THR A 262 8.61 -10.05 -16.77
N TYR A 263 7.55 -10.86 -16.78
CA TYR A 263 7.63 -12.32 -16.93
C TYR A 263 6.32 -12.92 -17.46
N ALA A 264 6.41 -14.09 -18.11
CA ALA A 264 5.23 -14.86 -18.52
C ALA A 264 4.70 -15.76 -17.40
N GLU A 265 5.59 -16.52 -16.76
CA GLU A 265 5.28 -17.48 -15.70
C GLU A 265 6.03 -17.18 -14.40
N SER A 266 5.32 -17.13 -13.27
CA SER A 266 5.90 -16.75 -11.97
C SER A 266 6.96 -17.75 -11.49
N ALA A 267 6.92 -19.00 -11.99
CA ALA A 267 7.87 -20.06 -11.63
C ALA A 267 9.33 -19.68 -11.95
N ASP A 268 9.54 -18.76 -12.91
CA ASP A 268 10.87 -18.36 -13.35
C ASP A 268 11.47 -17.24 -12.49
N LEU A 269 10.66 -16.53 -11.70
CA LEU A 269 11.08 -15.40 -10.87
C LEU A 269 12.19 -15.72 -9.86
N PRO A 270 12.14 -16.81 -9.07
CA PRO A 270 13.13 -17.01 -8.00
C PRO A 270 14.56 -17.14 -8.52
N ALA A 271 14.75 -17.95 -9.57
CA ALA A 271 16.07 -18.18 -10.16
C ALA A 271 16.59 -16.92 -10.86
N ALA A 272 15.74 -16.26 -11.67
CA ALA A 272 16.10 -15.05 -12.39
C ALA A 272 16.44 -13.88 -11.45
N LEU A 273 15.70 -13.72 -10.35
CA LEU A 273 15.99 -12.68 -9.35
C LEU A 273 17.34 -12.93 -8.67
N ALA A 274 17.60 -14.17 -8.24
CA ALA A 274 18.86 -14.53 -7.61
C ALA A 274 20.05 -14.34 -8.57
N GLU A 275 19.87 -14.59 -9.87
CA GLU A 275 20.87 -14.32 -10.89
C GLU A 275 21.09 -12.81 -11.10
N HIS A 276 20.01 -12.03 -11.25
CA HIS A 276 20.07 -10.59 -11.40
C HIS A 276 20.83 -9.90 -10.27
N LEU A 277 20.56 -10.31 -9.02
CA LEU A 277 21.17 -9.70 -7.83
C LEU A 277 22.62 -10.10 -7.60
N ARG A 278 23.09 -11.23 -8.14
CA ARG A 278 24.53 -11.59 -8.09
C ARG A 278 25.36 -10.65 -8.96
N GLY A 279 24.76 -10.03 -9.98
CA GLY A 279 25.47 -9.27 -11.01
C GLY A 279 26.38 -10.18 -11.87
N PRO A 280 27.06 -9.63 -12.87
CA PRO A 280 28.12 -10.37 -13.56
C PRO A 280 29.28 -10.65 -12.59
N ASP A 281 29.85 -11.86 -12.63
CA ASP A 281 30.96 -12.32 -11.75
C ASP A 281 32.19 -11.38 -11.71
N ASP A 282 32.31 -10.45 -12.68
CA ASP A 282 33.39 -9.48 -12.82
C ASP A 282 33.03 -8.03 -12.41
N ALA A 283 31.88 -7.80 -11.77
CA ALA A 283 31.55 -6.47 -11.26
C ALA A 283 32.52 -6.08 -10.12
N PRO A 284 33.20 -4.91 -10.18
CA PRO A 284 34.11 -4.50 -9.12
C PRO A 284 33.35 -4.41 -7.79
N ALA A 285 33.95 -4.95 -6.72
CA ALA A 285 33.39 -4.99 -5.36
C ALA A 285 33.03 -3.60 -4.77
N ASP A 286 33.49 -2.53 -5.43
CA ASP A 286 33.24 -1.13 -5.06
C ASP A 286 32.18 -0.45 -5.97
N ALA A 287 31.48 -1.21 -6.83
CA ALA A 287 30.32 -0.67 -7.54
C ALA A 287 29.26 -0.25 -6.50
N PRO A 288 28.73 0.98 -6.56
CA PRO A 288 27.79 1.46 -5.55
C PRO A 288 26.54 0.57 -5.52
N THR A 289 26.52 -0.37 -4.58
CA THR A 289 25.34 -1.17 -4.21
C THR A 289 24.42 -0.25 -3.43
N GLY A 290 23.52 0.39 -4.16
CA GLY A 290 22.66 1.45 -3.67
C GLY A 290 22.86 2.66 -4.57
N ALA A 291 21.99 2.79 -5.57
CA ALA A 291 21.82 4.08 -6.21
C ALA A 291 21.45 5.07 -5.09
N SER A 292 22.36 5.97 -4.75
CA SER A 292 22.02 7.10 -3.90
C SER A 292 21.14 8.00 -4.74
N PHE A 293 19.83 7.86 -4.58
CA PHE A 293 18.88 8.74 -5.20
C PHE A 293 18.92 10.07 -4.46
N GLU A 294 19.41 11.12 -5.14
CA GLU A 294 19.32 12.49 -4.65
C GLU A 294 17.85 12.90 -4.72
N CYS A 295 17.26 13.13 -3.55
CA CYS A 295 15.88 13.57 -3.40
C CYS A 295 15.81 14.69 -2.38
N ASP A 296 15.12 15.77 -2.72
CA ASP A 296 14.84 16.87 -1.79
C ASP A 296 13.39 16.77 -1.32
N ILE A 297 13.22 16.57 -0.01
CA ILE A 297 11.91 16.48 0.63
C ILE A 297 11.47 17.88 1.01
N VAL A 298 10.28 18.27 0.57
CA VAL A 298 9.66 19.57 0.85
C VAL A 298 8.44 19.37 1.73
N ASP A 299 8.50 19.89 2.95
CA ASP A 299 7.34 19.98 3.82
C ASP A 299 6.54 21.25 3.51
N PRO A 300 5.21 21.19 3.51
CA PRO A 300 4.37 22.36 3.26
C PRO A 300 4.56 23.46 4.33
N PRO A 301 4.53 24.74 3.92
CA PRO A 301 4.28 25.87 4.81
C PRO A 301 3.06 25.65 5.70
N ALA A 302 3.03 26.29 6.88
CA ALA A 302 2.01 26.01 7.89
C ALA A 302 0.57 26.20 7.40
N HIS A 303 0.32 27.16 6.50
CA HIS A 303 -1.01 27.43 5.93
C HIS A 303 -1.38 26.52 4.76
N LEU A 304 -0.42 25.80 4.18
CA LEU A 304 -0.62 24.78 3.14
C LEU A 304 -0.64 23.36 3.69
N ARG A 305 -0.59 23.20 5.02
CA ARG A 305 -0.79 21.89 5.66
C ARG A 305 -2.26 21.49 5.61
N PRO A 306 -2.59 20.24 5.22
CA PRO A 306 -3.93 19.71 5.37
C PRO A 306 -4.38 19.80 6.83
N ALA A 307 -5.65 20.12 7.06
CA ALA A 307 -6.21 20.13 8.40
C ALA A 307 -6.04 18.75 9.07
N GLU A 308 -5.74 18.74 10.37
CA GLU A 308 -5.63 17.49 11.13
C GLU A 308 -7.02 16.80 11.19
N ALA A 309 -7.11 15.66 10.51
CA ALA A 309 -8.25 14.74 10.35
C ALA A 309 -9.38 15.18 9.40
N PRO A 310 -9.70 14.38 8.35
CA PRO A 310 -10.98 14.51 7.66
C PRO A 310 -12.12 14.06 8.58
N ASP A 311 -13.15 14.89 8.70
CA ASP A 311 -14.45 14.46 9.24
C ASP A 311 -15.11 13.58 8.16
N PRO A 312 -15.36 12.28 8.43
CA PRO A 312 -15.92 11.35 7.44
C PRO A 312 -17.34 11.71 6.98
N SER A 313 -17.96 12.76 7.54
CA SER A 313 -19.30 13.23 7.18
C SER A 313 -19.35 14.32 6.10
N VAL A 314 -18.21 14.81 5.61
CA VAL A 314 -18.16 15.96 4.68
C VAL A 314 -17.66 15.56 3.28
N LEU A 315 -18.16 14.44 2.74
CA LEU A 315 -17.96 14.09 1.33
C LEU A 315 -18.97 14.86 0.46
N GLY A 316 -18.71 16.15 0.25
CA GLY A 316 -19.50 17.05 -0.57
C GLY A 316 -18.60 17.81 -1.54
N SER A 317 -18.64 17.40 -2.81
CA SER A 317 -17.93 18.01 -3.94
C SER A 317 -18.27 19.48 -4.13
N ASP A 318 -17.27 20.34 -4.29
CA ASP A 318 -17.41 21.57 -5.07
C ASP A 318 -16.10 21.87 -5.82
N SER A 319 -16.14 21.65 -7.14
CA SER A 319 -15.11 22.04 -8.10
C SER A 319 -15.48 23.41 -8.67
N ALA A 320 -14.82 24.47 -8.22
CA ALA A 320 -14.97 25.80 -8.81
C ALA A 320 -13.96 25.99 -9.95
N ALA A 321 -14.46 26.23 -11.17
CA ALA A 321 -13.64 26.65 -12.30
C ALA A 321 -13.18 28.09 -12.10
N GLY A 322 -11.85 28.32 -12.09
CA GLY A 322 -11.24 29.64 -11.97
C GLY A 322 -11.58 30.55 -13.16
N THR A 323 -11.89 31.82 -12.89
CA THR A 323 -12.08 32.87 -13.91
C THR A 323 -10.77 33.59 -14.19
N ALA A 324 -10.50 33.94 -15.45
CA ALA A 324 -9.31 34.70 -15.85
C ALA A 324 -9.15 35.99 -15.01
N GLY A 325 -7.97 36.16 -14.39
CA GLY A 325 -7.65 37.29 -13.51
C GLY A 325 -7.94 37.07 -12.02
N ALA A 326 -8.45 35.89 -11.62
CA ALA A 326 -8.49 35.50 -10.21
C ALA A 326 -7.07 35.21 -9.68
N PRO A 327 -6.80 35.46 -8.39
CA PRO A 327 -5.54 35.08 -7.76
C PRO A 327 -5.40 33.56 -7.75
N LEU A 328 -4.23 33.09 -8.18
CA LEU A 328 -3.83 31.69 -8.09
C LEU A 328 -3.52 31.37 -6.64
N ARG A 329 -4.11 30.30 -6.11
CA ARG A 329 -3.84 29.85 -4.73
C ARG A 329 -3.49 28.38 -4.71
N LEU A 330 -2.33 28.05 -4.15
CA LEU A 330 -1.96 26.66 -3.88
C LEU A 330 -2.96 26.03 -2.93
N LEU A 331 -3.29 24.76 -3.20
CA LEU A 331 -4.10 23.95 -2.30
C LEU A 331 -3.20 23.19 -1.32
N PRO A 332 -3.74 22.82 -0.14
CA PRO A 332 -2.96 22.08 0.84
C PRO A 332 -2.40 20.76 0.31
N PHE A 333 -1.20 20.39 0.75
CA PHE A 333 -0.52 19.14 0.39
C PHE A 333 0.25 18.58 1.59
N HIS A 334 0.39 17.27 1.69
CA HIS A 334 1.05 16.63 2.83
C HIS A 334 2.57 16.76 2.79
N GLN A 335 3.16 16.52 1.62
CA GLN A 335 4.60 16.57 1.38
C GLN A 335 4.88 16.53 -0.13
N ALA A 336 6.02 17.06 -0.56
CA ALA A 336 6.53 16.86 -1.91
C ALA A 336 7.95 16.28 -1.88
N VAL A 337 8.34 15.61 -2.96
CA VAL A 337 9.69 15.07 -3.16
C VAL A 337 10.16 15.44 -4.55
N TRP A 338 11.22 16.24 -4.60
CA TRP A 338 11.96 16.50 -5.82
C TRP A 338 12.98 15.39 -6.06
N THR A 339 13.11 15.01 -7.32
CA THR A 339 14.05 14.02 -7.83
C THR A 339 14.73 14.61 -9.06
N ALA A 340 15.78 13.94 -9.57
CA ALA A 340 16.44 14.37 -10.81
C ALA A 340 15.49 14.47 -12.02
N ASP A 341 14.41 13.70 -12.03
CA ASP A 341 13.51 13.56 -13.19
C ASP A 341 12.17 14.31 -13.04
N GLY A 342 11.90 14.89 -11.87
CA GLY A 342 10.62 15.55 -11.59
C GLY A 342 10.27 15.59 -10.10
N CYS A 343 9.04 15.97 -9.81
CA CYS A 343 8.50 16.13 -8.45
C CYS A 343 7.30 15.20 -8.23
N VAL A 344 7.20 14.60 -7.04
CA VAL A 344 5.97 13.97 -6.58
C VAL A 344 5.37 14.81 -5.47
N VAL A 345 4.11 15.24 -5.63
CA VAL A 345 3.37 15.98 -4.62
C VAL A 345 2.26 15.08 -4.08
N LEU A 346 2.24 14.85 -2.76
CA LEU A 346 1.14 14.16 -2.09
C LEU A 346 0.06 15.19 -1.73
N THR A 347 -1.02 15.21 -2.52
CA THR A 347 -2.11 16.19 -2.39
C THR A 347 -2.81 16.09 -1.05
N GLY A 348 -3.38 17.18 -0.56
CA GLY A 348 -4.33 17.16 0.56
C GLY A 348 -5.73 16.71 0.12
N GLY A 349 -6.70 16.91 1.01
CA GLY A 349 -8.11 16.57 0.79
C GLY A 349 -8.52 15.20 1.34
N ASP A 350 -9.76 14.79 1.07
CA ASP A 350 -10.35 13.56 1.63
C ASP A 350 -9.75 12.28 1.04
N ALA A 351 -9.20 12.36 -0.17
CA ALA A 351 -8.53 11.26 -0.86
C ALA A 351 -7.16 11.73 -1.39
N PRO A 352 -6.13 11.80 -0.54
CA PRO A 352 -4.77 12.16 -0.93
C PRO A 352 -4.26 11.28 -2.07
N THR A 353 -3.62 11.91 -3.07
CA THR A 353 -3.02 11.22 -4.22
C THR A 353 -1.60 11.71 -4.43
N ALA A 354 -0.72 10.82 -4.91
CA ALA A 354 0.62 11.21 -5.32
C ALA A 354 0.59 11.64 -6.80
N VAL A 355 0.83 12.92 -7.04
CA VAL A 355 0.82 13.53 -8.38
C VAL A 355 2.25 13.70 -8.85
N VAL A 356 2.56 13.17 -10.03
CA VAL A 356 3.85 13.37 -10.69
C VAL A 356 3.80 14.65 -11.52
N LEU A 357 4.74 15.55 -11.27
CA LEU A 357 4.97 16.76 -12.04
C LEU A 357 6.33 16.65 -12.74
N GLU A 358 6.37 16.91 -14.04
CA GLU A 358 7.57 16.85 -14.87
C GLU A 358 7.67 18.09 -15.75
N GLY A 359 8.90 18.50 -16.05
CA GLY A 359 9.18 19.66 -16.90
C GLY A 359 8.46 20.92 -16.42
N LEU A 360 7.59 21.48 -17.27
CA LEU A 360 6.97 22.77 -17.01
C LEU A 360 5.93 22.75 -15.88
N SER A 361 5.25 21.64 -15.63
CA SER A 361 4.30 21.54 -14.50
C SER A 361 5.02 21.55 -13.17
N ALA A 362 6.18 20.90 -13.08
CA ALA A 362 7.03 20.96 -11.90
C ALA A 362 7.57 22.38 -11.69
N LEU A 363 8.11 23.00 -12.75
CA LEU A 363 8.64 24.36 -12.67
C LEU A 363 7.58 25.37 -12.20
N LEU A 364 6.39 25.37 -12.81
CA LEU A 364 5.34 26.30 -12.44
C LEU A 364 4.85 26.09 -11.00
N TRP A 365 4.77 24.84 -10.54
CA TRP A 365 4.44 24.56 -9.16
C TRP A 365 5.54 25.04 -8.19
N SER A 366 6.82 24.91 -8.55
CA SER A 366 7.95 25.47 -7.77
C SER A 366 7.85 26.99 -7.65
N LEU A 367 7.66 27.69 -8.77
CA LEU A 367 7.55 29.15 -8.79
C LEU A 367 6.35 29.64 -7.95
N LEU A 368 5.23 28.91 -7.98
CA LEU A 368 4.07 29.21 -7.14
C LEU A 368 4.39 29.02 -5.65
N LEU A 369 5.10 27.96 -5.29
CA LEU A 369 5.46 27.67 -3.91
C LEU A 369 6.48 28.69 -3.37
N GLU A 370 7.49 29.03 -4.17
CA GLU A 370 8.48 30.06 -3.85
C GLU A 370 7.84 31.43 -3.68
N ALA A 371 6.90 31.80 -4.56
CA ALA A 371 6.16 33.06 -4.45
C ALA A 371 5.22 33.10 -3.24
N ASP A 372 4.66 31.97 -2.82
CA ASP A 372 3.83 31.87 -1.60
C ASP A 372 4.66 32.02 -0.32
N GLU A 373 5.93 31.58 -0.33
CA GLU A 373 6.86 31.72 0.79
C GLU A 373 7.54 33.10 0.86
N ASP A 374 7.64 33.82 -0.25
CA ASP A 374 8.26 35.14 -0.32
C ASP A 374 7.36 36.23 0.28
N ALA A 375 7.79 36.78 1.42
CA ALA A 375 7.06 37.85 2.11
C ALA A 375 6.97 39.16 1.31
N ASP A 376 7.86 39.36 0.33
CA ASP A 376 7.86 40.53 -0.56
C ASP A 376 7.04 40.30 -1.85
N ALA A 377 6.57 39.07 -2.10
CA ALA A 377 5.75 38.74 -3.25
C ALA A 377 4.31 39.29 -3.12
N PRO A 378 3.61 39.53 -4.25
CA PRO A 378 2.22 39.94 -4.23
C PRO A 378 1.35 38.89 -3.55
N ALA A 379 0.53 39.30 -2.56
CA ALA A 379 -0.38 38.40 -1.83
C ALA A 379 -1.46 37.73 -2.71
N ASP A 380 -1.68 38.23 -3.92
CA ASP A 380 -2.66 37.75 -4.89
C ASP A 380 -1.98 37.56 -6.25
N LEU A 381 -1.11 36.53 -6.36
CA LEU A 381 -0.39 36.22 -7.59
C LEU A 381 -1.38 35.88 -8.72
N THR A 382 -1.29 36.56 -9.86
CA THR A 382 -2.16 36.31 -11.01
C THR A 382 -1.49 35.44 -12.09
N GLU A 383 -2.27 34.94 -13.06
CA GLU A 383 -1.72 34.25 -14.24
C GLU A 383 -0.72 35.14 -15.02
N ALA A 384 -0.91 36.46 -15.03
CA ALA A 384 0.02 37.39 -15.69
C ALA A 384 1.35 37.52 -14.94
N ASP A 385 1.32 37.51 -13.61
CA ASP A 385 2.52 37.54 -12.78
C ASP A 385 3.31 36.24 -12.95
N LEU A 386 2.63 35.10 -12.91
CA LEU A 386 3.24 33.79 -13.12
C LEU A 386 3.82 33.65 -14.54
N LEU A 387 3.16 34.20 -15.56
CA LEU A 387 3.69 34.26 -16.92
C LEU A 387 4.98 35.09 -16.98
N ALA A 388 5.06 36.20 -16.23
CA ALA A 388 6.26 37.03 -16.16
C ALA A 388 7.41 36.29 -15.46
N LEU A 389 7.14 35.58 -14.36
CA LEU A 389 8.12 34.73 -13.67
C LEU A 389 8.62 33.62 -14.59
N LEU A 390 7.71 32.92 -15.28
CA LEU A 390 8.07 31.87 -16.22
C LEU A 390 8.98 32.38 -17.35
N ARG A 391 8.65 33.53 -17.93
CA ARG A 391 9.48 34.17 -18.98
C ARG A 391 10.85 34.58 -18.46
N ALA A 392 10.95 35.00 -17.20
CA ALA A 392 12.22 35.34 -16.59
C ALA A 392 13.11 34.10 -16.40
N GLU A 393 12.50 32.96 -16.07
CA GLU A 393 13.22 31.71 -15.78
C GLU A 393 13.69 30.98 -17.04
N ILE A 394 12.79 30.75 -18.01
CA ILE A 394 13.08 29.92 -19.19
C ILE A 394 13.07 30.68 -20.53
N GLY A 395 12.85 31.99 -20.50
CA GLY A 395 12.77 32.84 -21.69
C GLY A 395 11.38 32.94 -22.31
N ASP A 396 11.24 33.83 -23.31
CA ASP A 396 9.97 34.09 -23.99
C ASP A 396 9.72 33.10 -25.13
N HIS A 397 8.46 32.70 -25.32
CA HIS A 397 8.02 31.80 -26.38
C HIS A 397 6.70 32.32 -27.00
N PRO A 398 6.50 32.19 -28.33
CA PRO A 398 5.27 32.66 -28.98
C PRO A 398 3.97 32.12 -28.36
N ASP A 399 4.02 30.90 -27.83
CA ASP A 399 2.87 30.19 -27.26
C ASP A 399 2.84 30.18 -25.72
N SER A 400 3.65 31.01 -25.03
CA SER A 400 3.77 30.98 -23.57
C SER A 400 2.43 31.09 -22.82
N GLU A 401 1.51 31.91 -23.33
CA GLU A 401 0.16 32.07 -22.73
C GLU A 401 -0.68 30.80 -22.85
N THR A 402 -0.66 30.15 -24.02
CA THR A 402 -1.42 28.90 -24.24
C THR A 402 -0.84 27.77 -23.40
N ILE A 403 0.48 27.62 -23.40
CA ILE A 403 1.16 26.59 -22.61
C ILE A 403 0.90 26.79 -21.11
N LEU A 404 0.97 28.03 -20.61
CA LEU A 404 0.66 28.34 -19.22
C LEU A 404 -0.77 27.94 -18.86
N ALA A 405 -1.74 28.28 -19.71
CA ALA A 405 -3.15 27.94 -19.47
C ALA A 405 -3.37 26.42 -19.43
N GLU A 406 -2.72 25.66 -20.30
CA GLU A 406 -2.80 24.19 -20.32
C GLU A 406 -2.20 23.57 -19.05
N VAL A 407 -1.03 24.06 -18.62
CA VAL A 407 -0.38 23.54 -17.40
C VAL A 407 -1.16 23.94 -16.13
N LEU A 408 -1.71 25.15 -16.07
CA LEU A 408 -2.58 25.54 -14.96
C LEU A 408 -3.86 24.70 -14.92
N ALA A 409 -4.45 24.37 -16.07
CA ALA A 409 -5.59 23.47 -16.13
C ALA A 409 -5.22 22.06 -15.63
N LEU A 410 -4.03 21.56 -15.97
CA LEU A 410 -3.51 20.30 -15.45
C LEU A 410 -3.37 20.37 -13.91
N LEU A 411 -2.66 21.35 -13.37
CA LEU A 411 -2.46 21.48 -11.92
C LEU A 411 -3.79 21.62 -11.15
N ARG A 412 -4.77 22.36 -11.70
CA ARG A 412 -6.14 22.44 -11.14
C ARG A 412 -6.85 21.08 -11.17
N SER A 413 -6.70 20.31 -12.25
CA SER A 413 -7.29 18.96 -12.37
C SER A 413 -6.71 17.96 -11.35
N HIS A 414 -5.50 18.23 -10.87
CA HIS A 414 -4.82 17.47 -9.82
C HIS A 414 -5.06 18.05 -8.41
N ALA A 415 -5.95 19.03 -8.25
CA ALA A 415 -6.24 19.70 -6.98
C ALA A 415 -4.98 20.28 -6.29
N LEU A 416 -4.04 20.82 -7.08
CA LEU A 416 -2.83 21.48 -6.55
C LEU A 416 -2.99 23.00 -6.43
N LEU A 417 -3.93 23.60 -7.16
CA LEU A 417 -4.24 25.03 -7.06
C LEU A 417 -5.68 25.32 -7.51
N VAL A 418 -6.18 26.52 -7.16
CA VAL A 418 -7.43 27.11 -7.67
C VAL A 418 -7.20 28.40 -8.43
#